data_AF-A0A7J2L538-F1
#
_entry.id   AF-A0A7J2L538-F1
#
_cell.length_a   1.000
_cell.length_b   1.000
_cell.length_c   1.000
_cell.angle_alpha   90.00
_cell.angle_beta   90.00
_cell.angle_gamma   90.00
#
_symmetry.space_group_name_H-M   'P 1'
#
loop_
_entity.id
_entity.type
_entity.pdbx_description
1 polymer ?
#
loop_
_entity_poly.entity_id
_entity_poly.type
_entity_poly.pdbx_seq_one_letter_code
_entity_poly.pdbx_strand_id
1 'polypeptide(L)'
;MKIIALGSKNPSKIRAAEMACKLMFDKYKVVPVEIEKAPIQPLSDEEMIEGAIYRAVNALKKVPEAHYALGLEGGLKKNRYGVFVTGWVAVTDGNIIGLASTVSVQ
;
A
#
# COMPACT_ATOMS: atom_id res chain seq x y z
N MET A 1 -16.77 -13.74 3.20
CA MET A 1 -15.30 -13.72 3.32
C MET A 1 -14.78 -12.68 2.34
N LYS A 2 -14.03 -11.68 2.80
CA LYS A 2 -13.42 -10.67 1.93
C LYS A 2 -12.02 -11.12 1.50
N ILE A 3 -11.73 -11.03 0.21
CA ILE A 3 -10.39 -11.31 -0.33
C ILE A 3 -9.74 -9.96 -0.60
N ILE A 4 -8.55 -9.74 -0.05
CA ILE A 4 -7.82 -8.48 -0.14
C ILE A 4 -6.47 -8.77 -0.79
N ALA A 5 -6.23 -8.24 -1.98
CA ALA A 5 -4.92 -8.33 -2.62
C ALA A 5 -3.96 -7.31 -1.98
N LEU A 6 -2.70 -7.69 -1.79
CA LEU A 6 -1.67 -6.78 -1.29
C LEU A 6 -0.49 -6.77 -2.26
N GLY A 7 -0.15 -5.60 -2.81
CA GLY A 7 0.96 -5.39 -3.75
C GLY A 7 2.35 -5.43 -3.10
N SER A 8 2.57 -6.35 -2.15
CA SER A 8 3.86 -6.60 -1.53
C SER A 8 3.92 -7.99 -0.88
N LYS A 9 5.12 -8.59 -0.88
CA LYS A 9 5.48 -9.76 -0.06
C LYS A 9 6.29 -9.40 1.19
N ASN A 10 6.50 -8.10 1.48
CA ASN A 10 7.26 -7.69 2.66
C ASN A 10 6.51 -8.08 3.95
N PRO A 11 7.13 -8.82 4.89
CA PRO A 11 6.46 -9.29 6.09
C PRO A 11 5.82 -8.18 6.94
N SER A 12 6.44 -7.01 7.03
CA SER A 12 5.89 -5.87 7.78
C SER A 12 4.65 -5.29 7.11
N LYS A 13 4.63 -5.21 5.77
CA LYS A 13 3.46 -4.74 5.00
C LYS A 13 2.31 -5.75 5.07
N ILE A 14 2.61 -7.06 5.06
CA ILE A 14 1.62 -8.12 5.25
C ILE A 14 0.95 -7.98 6.61
N ARG A 15 1.75 -7.91 7.69
CA ARG A 15 1.21 -7.75 9.05
C ARG A 15 0.36 -6.49 9.20
N ALA A 16 0.79 -5.36 8.63
CA ALA A 16 0.01 -4.11 8.67
C ALA A 16 -1.36 -4.27 7.97
N ALA A 17 -1.39 -4.91 6.79
CA ALA A 17 -2.62 -5.17 6.07
C ALA A 17 -3.55 -6.14 6.84
N GLU A 18 -3.00 -7.20 7.43
CA GLU A 18 -3.77 -8.15 8.23
C GLU A 18 -4.37 -7.50 9.48
N MET A 19 -3.60 -6.66 10.19
CA MET A 19 -4.08 -5.91 11.35
C MET A 19 -5.21 -4.95 10.96
N ALA A 20 -5.06 -4.21 9.86
CA ALA A 20 -6.12 -3.32 9.37
C ALA A 20 -7.38 -4.09 8.97
N CYS A 21 -7.24 -5.20 8.22
CA CYS A 21 -8.37 -6.02 7.79
C CYS A 21 -9.12 -6.65 8.97
N LYS A 22 -8.40 -7.04 10.04
CA LYS A 22 -9.01 -7.59 11.26
C LYS A 22 -9.96 -6.62 11.94
N LEU A 23 -9.71 -5.31 11.85
CA LEU A 23 -10.57 -4.28 12.44
C LEU A 23 -11.83 -4.02 11.61
N MET A 24 -11.79 -4.34 10.31
CA MET A 24 -12.85 -3.97 9.36
C MET A 24 -13.75 -5.14 8.95
N PHE A 25 -13.25 -6.38 9.04
CA PHE A 25 -13.93 -7.54 8.48
C PHE A 25 -13.93 -8.75 9.43
N ASP A 26 -15.09 -9.38 9.62
CA ASP A 26 -15.22 -10.60 10.44
C ASP A 26 -14.50 -11.82 9.82
N LYS A 27 -14.52 -11.92 8.49
CA LYS A 27 -13.88 -13.02 7.73
C LYS A 27 -13.13 -12.45 6.54
N TYR A 28 -11.81 -12.54 6.54
CA TYR A 28 -10.96 -12.02 5.48
C TYR A 28 -9.79 -12.95 5.14
N LYS A 29 -9.20 -12.74 3.96
CA LYS A 29 -7.95 -13.35 3.52
C LYS A 29 -7.12 -12.28 2.80
N VAL A 30 -5.92 -12.00 3.31
CA VAL A 30 -4.93 -11.16 2.62
C VAL A 30 -4.13 -12.06 1.67
N VAL A 31 -4.04 -11.66 0.40
CA VAL A 31 -3.31 -12.37 -0.65
C VAL A 31 -2.13 -11.49 -1.09
N PRO A 32 -0.93 -11.70 -0.52
CA PRO A 32 0.25 -10.94 -0.91
C PRO A 32 0.75 -11.37 -2.29
N VAL A 33 0.93 -10.40 -3.17
CA VAL A 33 1.49 -10.57 -4.50
C VAL A 33 2.69 -9.66 -4.71
N GLU A 34 3.62 -10.15 -5.50
CA GLU A 34 4.82 -9.40 -5.84
C GLU A 34 4.56 -8.50 -7.04
N ILE A 35 4.89 -7.22 -6.91
CA ILE A 35 4.75 -6.22 -7.95
C ILE A 35 6.15 -5.71 -8.29
N GLU A 36 6.56 -5.93 -9.54
CA GLU A 36 7.85 -5.50 -10.07
C GLU A 36 7.87 -3.98 -10.31
N LYS A 37 9.07 -3.41 -10.50
CA LYS A 37 9.29 -2.01 -10.94
C LYS A 37 8.79 -0.90 -9.99
N ALA A 38 8.56 -1.19 -8.72
CA ALA A 38 8.35 -0.11 -7.77
C ALA A 38 9.65 0.70 -7.56
N PRO A 39 9.59 2.03 -7.34
CA PRO A 39 10.76 2.86 -7.11
C PRO A 39 11.60 2.35 -5.93
N ILE A 40 12.93 2.39 -6.06
CA ILE A 40 13.85 1.88 -5.02
C ILE A 40 13.78 2.77 -3.76
N GLN A 41 13.56 4.08 -3.90
CA GLN A 41 13.35 5.00 -2.79
C GLN A 41 12.67 6.30 -3.26
N PRO A 42 11.35 6.45 -3.08
CA PRO A 42 10.64 7.69 -3.35
C PRO A 42 11.15 8.85 -2.48
N LEU A 43 11.24 10.05 -3.06
CA LEU A 43 11.73 11.28 -2.43
C LEU A 43 10.67 12.39 -2.34
N SER A 44 9.45 12.13 -2.82
CA SER A 44 8.29 13.03 -2.70
C SER A 44 7.00 12.27 -2.37
N ASP A 45 5.98 13.00 -1.90
CA ASP A 45 4.64 12.44 -1.68
C ASP A 45 4.04 11.94 -3.00
N GLU A 46 4.23 12.67 -4.09
CA GLU A 46 3.74 12.30 -5.41
C GLU A 46 4.30 10.94 -5.86
N GLU A 47 5.62 10.73 -5.74
CA GLU A 47 6.24 9.44 -6.09
C GLU A 47 5.76 8.30 -5.19
N MET A 48 5.53 8.57 -3.89
CA MET A 48 4.98 7.57 -2.96
C MET A 48 3.53 7.23 -3.28
N ILE A 49 2.70 8.22 -3.60
CA ILE A 49 1.30 8.04 -3.99
C ILE A 49 1.22 7.23 -5.27
N GLU A 50 1.99 7.60 -6.29
CA GLU A 50 2.05 6.87 -7.56
C GLU A 50 2.50 5.42 -7.35
N GLY A 51 3.53 5.19 -6.53
CA GLY A 51 3.99 3.86 -6.16
C GLY A 51 2.93 3.04 -5.42
N ALA A 52 2.22 3.63 -4.46
CA ALA A 52 1.14 2.99 -3.74
C ALA A 52 -0.02 2.62 -4.68
N ILE A 53 -0.46 3.54 -5.54
CA ILE A 53 -1.52 3.30 -6.53
C ILE A 53 -1.09 2.18 -7.50
N TYR A 54 0.12 2.28 -8.04
CA TYR A 54 0.66 1.28 -8.96
C TYR A 54 0.65 -0.12 -8.35
N ARG A 55 1.07 -0.25 -7.09
CA ARG A 55 1.02 -1.52 -6.36
C ARG A 55 -0.41 -2.03 -6.18
N ALA A 56 -1.34 -1.17 -5.74
CA ALA A 56 -2.73 -1.57 -5.49
C ALA A 56 -3.40 -2.06 -6.79
N VAL A 57 -3.30 -1.27 -7.87
CA VAL A 57 -3.92 -1.60 -9.17
C VAL A 57 -3.35 -2.89 -9.74
N ASN A 58 -2.03 -3.07 -9.72
CA ASN A 58 -1.43 -4.30 -10.25
C ASN A 58 -1.67 -5.51 -9.33
N ALA A 59 -1.85 -5.31 -8.02
CA ALA A 59 -2.25 -6.40 -7.13
C ALA A 59 -3.66 -6.89 -7.46
N LEU A 60 -4.60 -5.98 -7.73
CA LEU A 60 -5.96 -6.34 -8.15
C LEU A 60 -5.95 -7.15 -9.45
N LYS A 61 -5.11 -6.77 -10.42
CA LYS A 61 -4.94 -7.53 -11.68
C LYS A 61 -4.41 -8.95 -11.46
N LYS A 62 -3.52 -9.15 -10.46
CA LYS A 62 -2.93 -10.46 -10.14
C LYS A 62 -3.84 -11.35 -9.29
N VAL A 63 -4.87 -10.78 -8.64
CA VAL A 63 -5.85 -11.50 -7.81
C VAL A 63 -7.25 -11.07 -8.23
N PRO A 64 -7.77 -11.56 -9.38
CA PRO A 64 -9.03 -11.09 -9.95
C PRO A 64 -10.26 -11.31 -9.05
N GLU A 65 -10.19 -12.23 -8.10
CA GLU A 65 -11.24 -12.51 -7.11
C GLU A 65 -11.18 -11.59 -5.88
N ALA A 66 -10.18 -10.70 -5.79
CA ALA A 66 -10.06 -9.75 -4.70
C ALA A 66 -11.19 -8.71 -4.75
N HIS A 67 -11.75 -8.42 -3.59
CA HIS A 67 -12.77 -7.38 -3.43
C HIS A 67 -12.14 -5.99 -3.29
N TYR A 68 -10.93 -5.95 -2.73
CA TYR A 68 -10.12 -4.76 -2.57
C TYR A 68 -8.65 -5.10 -2.82
N ALA A 69 -7.87 -4.12 -3.23
CA ALA A 69 -6.42 -4.22 -3.33
C ALA A 69 -5.73 -3.08 -2.58
N LEU A 70 -4.60 -3.41 -1.96
CA LEU A 70 -3.78 -2.52 -1.15
C LEU A 70 -2.42 -2.32 -1.80
N GLY A 71 -1.97 -1.07 -1.81
CA GLY A 71 -0.61 -0.70 -2.14
C GLY A 71 -0.05 0.19 -1.05
N LEU A 72 1.10 -0.19 -0.50
CA LEU A 72 1.79 0.55 0.55
C LEU A 72 3.16 0.94 0.03
N GLU A 73 3.50 2.22 0.08
CA GLU A 73 4.81 2.72 -0.31
C GLU A 73 5.37 3.65 0.75
N GLY A 74 6.63 3.41 1.14
CA GLY A 74 7.36 4.27 2.06
C GLY A 74 8.39 5.08 1.29
N GLY A 75 8.73 6.25 1.77
CA GLY A 75 9.70 7.12 1.13
C GLY A 75 10.24 8.16 2.09
N LEU A 76 11.07 9.04 1.53
CA LEU A 76 11.71 10.11 2.27
C LEU A 76 11.17 11.47 1.84
N LYS A 77 11.13 12.41 2.77
CA LYS A 77 10.94 13.83 2.50
C LYS A 77 12.13 14.59 3.04
N LYS A 78 12.77 15.40 2.20
CA LYS A 78 13.90 16.24 2.62
C LYS A 78 13.49 17.70 2.61
N ASN A 79 13.84 18.41 3.69
CA ASN A 79 13.72 19.85 3.77
C ASN A 79 14.92 20.43 4.53
N ARG A 80 14.94 21.77 4.72
CA ARG A 80 16.05 22.45 5.41
C ARG A 80 16.29 22.02 6.86
N TYR A 81 15.37 21.27 7.45
CA TYR A 81 15.43 20.79 8.83
C TYR A 81 15.80 19.31 8.95
N GLY A 82 15.94 18.58 7.84
CA GLY A 82 16.39 17.19 7.84
C GLY A 82 15.68 16.28 6.83
N VAL A 83 15.82 14.99 7.09
CA VAL A 83 15.17 13.91 6.35
C VAL A 83 14.06 13.36 7.23
N PHE A 84 12.89 13.13 6.64
CA PHE A 84 11.75 12.53 7.32
C PHE A 84 11.32 11.29 6.55
N VAL A 85 10.95 10.23 7.27
CA VAL A 85 10.32 9.05 6.73
C VAL A 85 8.80 9.22 6.79
N THR A 86 8.14 8.90 5.69
CA THR A 86 6.67 8.84 5.62
C THR A 86 6.26 7.66 4.73
N GLY A 87 4.97 7.36 4.71
CA GLY A 87 4.41 6.36 3.82
C GLY A 87 3.01 6.72 3.37
N TRP A 88 2.64 6.17 2.22
CA TRP A 88 1.33 6.29 1.62
C TRP A 88 0.71 4.92 1.41
N VAL A 89 -0.60 4.87 1.60
CA VAL A 89 -1.44 3.71 1.38
C VAL A 89 -2.47 4.08 0.32
N ALA A 90 -2.59 3.23 -0.70
CA ALA A 90 -3.67 3.24 -1.67
C ALA A 90 -4.54 2.00 -1.49
N VAL A 91 -5.85 2.21 -1.49
CA VAL A 91 -6.85 1.14 -1.48
C VAL A 91 -7.76 1.31 -2.69
N THR A 92 -8.05 0.24 -3.41
CA THR A 92 -8.98 0.30 -4.54
C THR A 92 -9.85 -0.95 -4.65
N ASP A 93 -11.08 -0.78 -5.13
CA ASP A 93 -11.99 -1.85 -5.56
C ASP A 93 -11.99 -2.05 -7.08
N GLY A 94 -11.13 -1.31 -7.81
CA GLY A 94 -11.08 -1.26 -9.27
C GLY A 94 -11.80 -0.06 -9.89
N ASN A 95 -12.66 0.64 -9.14
CA ASN A 95 -13.38 1.83 -9.61
C ASN A 95 -12.91 3.09 -8.89
N ILE A 96 -12.71 3.00 -7.57
CA ILE A 96 -12.34 4.13 -6.71
C ILE A 96 -10.97 3.87 -6.10
N ILE A 97 -10.19 4.94 -5.92
CA ILE A 97 -8.93 4.92 -5.19
C ILE A 97 -9.09 5.77 -3.93
N GLY A 98 -8.92 5.14 -2.77
CA GLY A 98 -8.74 5.83 -1.48
C GLY A 98 -7.26 5.97 -1.16
N LEU A 99 -6.85 7.13 -0.65
CA LEU A 99 -5.48 7.42 -0.26
C LEU A 99 -5.41 7.86 1.21
N ALA A 100 -4.36 7.43 1.90
CA ALA A 100 -4.02 7.89 3.24
C ALA A 100 -2.51 7.92 3.42
N SER A 101 -2.02 8.87 4.21
CA SER A 101 -0.61 8.95 4.60
C SER A 101 -0.41 8.56 6.06
N THR A 102 0.79 8.08 6.38
CA THR A 102 1.24 7.96 7.76
C THR A 102 1.67 9.33 8.29
N VAL A 103 1.86 9.42 9.60
CA VAL A 103 2.66 10.51 10.17
C VAL A 103 4.07 10.49 9.57
N SER A 104 4.65 11.68 9.42
CA SER A 104 6.05 11.82 9.02
C SER A 104 6.92 11.92 10.27
N VAL A 105 7.98 11.12 10.32
CA VAL A 105 8.91 11.04 11.46
C VAL A 105 10.32 11.35 11.01
N GLN A 106 11.07 12.11 11.81
CA GLN A 106 12.46 12.49 11.50
C GLN A 106 13.44 11.36 11.78
#